data_AF-A0A0F4GWS1-F1
#
_entry.id   AF-A0A0F4GWS1-F1
#
_cell.length_a   1.000
_cell.length_b   1.000
_cell.length_c   1.000
_cell.angle_alpha   90.00
_cell.angle_beta   90.00
_cell.angle_gamma   90.00
#
_symmetry.space_group_name_H-M   'P 1'
#
loop_
_entity.id
_entity.type
_entity.pdbx_description
1 polymer ?
#
loop_
_entity_poly.entity_id
_entity_poly.type
_entity_poly.pdbx_seq_one_letter_code
_entity_poly.pdbx_strand_id
1 'polypeptide(L)'
;MQNVADLQLHRRHVQTSTNDGTIWSNISENDFRENLVELERRTNAVPMDVLIAPVIHDSITETDVLPLSVERQVADDLAYIAAVTEGAQSVAAVCLEQHIGSKLLVRVAGMDVMDAKIREMLDKTSRLLENVATLVQQAETYKERMFALITEQHSQKLLGRMRSTKWTKPSYLRKTHKKPLVRDFENLSHRVQHAYPSKGAWHTRKTLVDAITALSKEYEHFESTNSEHELLELKLLVRSTHDWCRNPHVRAFAAKLDSIPSPTPQVAAASKTLRQLEKIGAYWRIVSSLVDTAMNFPESFRRIEIKHVVPYAETPTGIAYESWAKVMHVHAEVQLVVEYAIKQQRDEANNLQEGETPSSVFWPRTIGTSKYLCYLCYLFLREYGGFGHALSSHGRLFDQWTVPDLEDYDHETREKLARILFRMNDCVVRQTEKLGETIVWRPEPMTSRQNLLADLDIAKEVVADEESNDKLSSMSITAA
;
A
#
# COMPACT_ATOMS: atom_id res chain seq x y z
N MET A 1 6.60 -16.92 -25.81
CA MET A 1 7.24 -15.59 -26.02
C MET A 1 6.27 -14.76 -26.83
N GLN A 2 5.36 -14.05 -26.14
CA GLN A 2 4.49 -13.06 -26.80
C GLN A 2 5.34 -11.84 -27.14
N ASN A 3 5.09 -11.30 -28.33
CA ASN A 3 5.88 -10.28 -28.97
C ASN A 3 5.80 -8.98 -28.15
N VAL A 4 6.94 -8.41 -27.75
CA VAL A 4 7.03 -7.16 -26.94
C VAL A 4 6.36 -5.98 -27.67
N ALA A 5 6.16 -6.08 -28.99
CA ALA A 5 5.46 -5.10 -29.81
C ALA A 5 3.94 -5.03 -29.57
N ASP A 6 3.25 -6.12 -29.17
CA ASP A 6 1.79 -6.11 -28.96
C ASP A 6 1.38 -5.46 -27.62
N LEU A 7 2.29 -5.37 -26.66
CA LEU A 7 2.06 -4.73 -25.36
C LEU A 7 2.15 -3.19 -25.43
N GLN A 8 2.82 -2.64 -26.45
CA GLN A 8 2.87 -1.18 -26.65
C GLN A 8 1.55 -0.61 -27.18
N LEU A 9 0.72 -1.40 -27.86
CA LEU A 9 -0.59 -0.97 -28.38
C LEU A 9 -1.65 -0.69 -27.29
N HIS A 10 -1.37 -1.01 -26.02
CA HIS A 10 -2.34 -0.95 -24.93
C HIS A 10 -1.99 0.07 -23.83
N ARG A 11 -1.05 0.98 -24.06
CA ARG A 11 -0.71 2.04 -23.09
C ARG A 11 -1.19 3.40 -23.56
N ARG A 12 -1.62 4.25 -22.63
CA ARG A 12 -2.02 5.64 -22.93
C ARG A 12 -0.80 6.52 -23.17
N HIS A 13 -0.87 7.45 -24.12
CA HIS A 13 0.18 8.46 -24.30
C HIS A 13 0.18 9.46 -23.14
N VAL A 14 1.38 9.84 -22.67
CA VAL A 14 1.57 10.78 -21.56
C VAL A 14 1.42 12.22 -22.02
N GLN A 15 1.91 12.56 -23.21
CA GLN A 15 1.94 13.92 -23.75
C GLN A 15 1.06 13.97 -25.00
N THR A 16 -0.19 14.40 -24.84
CA THR A 16 -1.11 14.65 -25.97
C THR A 16 -1.55 16.10 -26.06
N SER A 17 -1.33 16.90 -25.01
CA SER A 17 -1.67 18.33 -25.03
C SER A 17 -0.79 19.15 -25.98
N THR A 18 -1.31 20.29 -26.43
CA THR A 18 -0.57 21.30 -27.19
C THR A 18 0.09 22.31 -26.25
N ASN A 19 1.05 23.10 -26.75
CA ASN A 19 1.78 24.08 -25.95
C ASN A 19 0.86 25.09 -25.22
N ASP A 20 -0.26 25.47 -25.82
CA ASP A 20 -1.21 26.43 -25.22
C ASP A 20 -2.14 25.77 -24.19
N GLY A 21 -2.20 24.44 -24.15
CA GLY A 21 -3.05 23.64 -23.27
C GLY A 21 -2.29 22.84 -22.22
N THR A 22 -0.99 23.07 -22.04
CA THR A 22 -0.15 22.23 -21.18
C THR A 22 -0.40 22.47 -19.68
N ILE A 23 -0.34 21.40 -18.89
CA ILE A 23 -0.29 21.49 -17.42
C ILE A 23 1.03 22.08 -16.91
N TRP A 24 2.05 22.25 -17.76
CA TRP A 24 3.34 22.85 -17.43
C TRP A 24 3.38 24.36 -17.69
N SER A 25 2.22 25.02 -17.74
CA SER A 25 2.10 26.45 -18.06
C SER A 25 2.62 27.38 -16.95
N ASN A 26 2.51 26.98 -15.68
CA ASN A 26 3.00 27.76 -14.54
C ASN A 26 4.49 27.50 -14.20
N ILE A 27 5.05 26.41 -14.73
CA ILE A 27 6.47 26.05 -14.59
C ILE A 27 6.85 25.06 -15.69
N SER A 28 7.99 25.27 -16.33
CA SER A 28 8.46 24.34 -17.36
C SER A 28 8.77 22.96 -16.75
N GLU A 29 8.48 21.88 -17.50
CA GLU A 29 8.80 20.52 -17.06
C GLU A 29 10.31 20.35 -16.79
N ASN A 30 11.16 21.04 -17.58
CA ASN A 30 12.61 21.01 -17.39
C ASN A 30 13.04 21.64 -16.06
N ASP A 31 12.55 22.84 -15.73
CA ASP A 31 12.89 23.50 -14.47
C ASP A 31 12.45 22.65 -13.27
N PHE A 32 11.25 22.07 -13.34
CA PHE A 32 10.77 21.15 -12.32
C PHE A 32 11.73 19.97 -12.13
N ARG A 33 12.17 19.36 -13.24
CA ARG A 33 13.10 18.21 -13.21
C ARG A 33 14.47 18.57 -12.68
N GLU A 34 15.04 19.69 -13.10
CA GLU A 34 16.33 20.16 -12.59
C GLU A 34 16.28 20.39 -11.07
N ASN A 35 15.18 20.96 -10.57
CA ASN A 35 14.97 21.12 -9.13
C ASN A 35 14.84 19.79 -8.38
N LEU A 36 14.22 18.77 -8.99
CA LEU A 36 14.16 17.41 -8.42
C LEU A 36 15.55 16.77 -8.33
N VAL A 37 16.35 16.86 -9.41
CA VAL A 37 17.71 16.32 -9.45
C VAL A 37 18.59 16.98 -8.39
N GLU A 38 18.46 18.29 -8.21
CA GLU A 38 19.21 19.01 -7.18
C GLU A 38 18.79 18.58 -5.76
N LEU A 39 17.48 18.41 -5.50
CA LEU A 39 17.00 17.90 -4.22
C LEU A 39 17.48 16.47 -3.97
N GLU A 40 17.45 15.61 -4.99
CA GLU A 40 17.94 14.23 -4.92
C GLU A 40 19.41 14.19 -4.51
N ARG A 41 20.24 15.01 -5.17
CA ARG A 41 21.67 15.16 -4.88
C ARG A 41 21.93 15.55 -3.43
N ARG A 42 21.12 16.45 -2.85
CA ARG A 42 21.30 16.92 -1.45
C ARG A 42 20.78 15.93 -0.41
N THR A 43 19.90 15.01 -0.80
CA THR A 43 19.16 14.16 0.16
C THR A 43 19.39 12.66 -0.02
N ASN A 44 20.24 12.26 -0.98
CA ASN A 44 20.40 10.88 -1.40
C ASN A 44 19.05 10.23 -1.73
N ALA A 45 18.24 10.94 -2.53
CA ALA A 45 16.88 10.57 -2.92
C ALA A 45 15.86 10.42 -1.77
N VAL A 46 16.14 10.87 -0.55
CA VAL A 46 15.22 10.74 0.59
C VAL A 46 15.04 12.11 1.27
N PRO A 47 14.23 13.01 0.68
CA PRO A 47 14.02 14.35 1.20
C PRO A 47 13.34 14.39 2.56
N MET A 48 12.46 13.43 2.87
CA MET A 48 11.75 13.38 4.15
C MET A 48 11.87 12.01 4.80
N ASP A 49 11.76 11.98 6.14
CA ASP A 49 11.63 10.73 6.89
C ASP A 49 10.31 10.04 6.57
N VAL A 50 10.22 8.75 6.92
CA VAL A 50 8.98 7.98 6.77
C VAL A 50 7.88 8.68 7.57
N LEU A 51 6.80 9.03 6.88
CA LEU A 51 5.61 9.60 7.47
C LEU A 51 4.54 8.52 7.55
N ILE A 52 4.11 8.19 8.76
CA ILE A 52 2.96 7.32 9.01
C ILE A 52 1.85 8.22 9.52
N ALA A 53 0.84 8.43 8.67
CA ALA A 53 -0.33 9.18 9.09
C ALA A 53 -1.14 8.40 10.15
N PRO A 54 -1.76 9.09 11.12
CA PRO A 54 -2.59 8.44 12.12
C PRO A 54 -3.80 7.77 11.46
N VAL A 55 -4.33 6.74 12.13
CA VAL A 55 -5.61 6.14 11.76
C VAL A 55 -6.71 7.16 12.04
N ILE A 56 -7.51 7.47 11.03
CA ILE A 56 -8.71 8.31 11.20
C ILE A 56 -9.81 7.37 11.67
N HIS A 57 -10.37 7.65 12.85
CA HIS A 57 -11.56 6.97 13.35
C HIS A 57 -12.77 7.82 12.99
N ASP A 58 -13.63 7.26 12.16
CA ASP A 58 -14.94 7.86 11.89
C ASP A 58 -15.98 7.24 12.82
N SER A 59 -16.87 8.07 13.35
CA SER A 59 -18.14 7.60 13.92
C SER A 59 -18.95 6.93 12.81
N ILE A 60 -19.53 5.77 13.07
CA ILE A 60 -20.43 5.08 12.14
C ILE A 60 -21.69 5.95 12.01
N THR A 61 -21.79 6.74 10.93
CA THR A 61 -22.89 7.69 10.77
C THR A 61 -23.99 7.20 9.84
N GLU A 62 -23.70 6.27 8.91
CA GLU A 62 -24.67 5.78 7.91
C GLU A 62 -24.46 4.28 7.66
N THR A 63 -25.55 3.49 7.63
CA THR A 63 -25.51 2.03 7.52
C THR A 63 -25.14 1.51 6.13
N ASP A 64 -25.19 2.37 5.11
CA ASP A 64 -25.15 1.94 3.70
C ASP A 64 -23.83 2.32 3.00
N VAL A 65 -22.92 2.99 3.72
CA VAL A 65 -21.61 3.44 3.22
C VAL A 65 -20.51 2.92 4.13
N LEU A 66 -19.41 2.45 3.54
CA LEU A 66 -18.21 2.10 4.30
C LEU A 66 -17.70 3.33 5.06
N PRO A 67 -17.39 3.26 6.36
CA PRO A 67 -16.63 4.31 7.05
C PRO A 67 -15.28 4.58 6.36
N LEU A 68 -14.70 5.78 6.46
CA LEU A 68 -13.43 6.10 5.75
C LEU A 68 -12.29 5.15 6.15
N SER A 69 -12.22 4.78 7.42
CA SER A 69 -11.23 3.83 7.93
C SER A 69 -11.35 2.46 7.26
N VAL A 70 -12.59 1.99 7.04
CA VAL A 70 -12.91 0.74 6.37
C VAL A 70 -12.65 0.84 4.87
N GLU A 71 -13.10 1.92 4.21
CA GLU A 71 -12.82 2.18 2.79
C GLU A 71 -11.31 2.14 2.52
N ARG A 72 -10.54 2.82 3.37
CA ARG A 72 -9.08 2.84 3.28
C ARG A 72 -8.47 1.45 3.43
N GLN A 73 -8.86 0.70 4.46
CA GLN A 73 -8.31 -0.62 4.71
C GLN A 73 -8.64 -1.60 3.57
N VAL A 74 -9.86 -1.57 3.04
CA VAL A 74 -10.26 -2.39 1.89
C VAL A 74 -9.47 -2.00 0.65
N ALA A 75 -9.34 -0.70 0.36
CA ALA A 75 -8.55 -0.22 -0.78
C ALA A 75 -7.09 -0.65 -0.67
N ASP A 76 -6.49 -0.58 0.53
CA ASP A 76 -5.12 -1.01 0.79
C ASP A 76 -4.91 -2.50 0.57
N ASP A 77 -5.85 -3.29 1.08
CA ASP A 77 -5.81 -4.75 1.00
C ASP A 77 -5.91 -5.20 -0.44
N LEU A 78 -6.84 -4.62 -1.21
CA LEU A 78 -6.98 -4.85 -2.64
C LEU A 78 -5.75 -4.39 -3.43
N ALA A 79 -5.19 -3.21 -3.11
CA ALA A 79 -3.96 -2.73 -3.75
C ALA A 79 -2.79 -3.68 -3.48
N TYR A 80 -2.67 -4.20 -2.25
CA TYR A 80 -1.60 -5.12 -1.88
C TYR A 80 -1.67 -6.44 -2.64
N ILE A 81 -2.86 -7.04 -2.78
CA ILE A 81 -3.03 -8.29 -3.51
C ILE A 81 -3.00 -8.09 -5.04
N ALA A 82 -3.33 -6.90 -5.55
CA ALA A 82 -3.17 -6.57 -6.96
C ALA A 82 -1.70 -6.49 -7.39
N ALA A 83 -0.79 -6.14 -6.47
CA ALA A 83 0.65 -6.14 -6.71
C ALA A 83 1.24 -7.56 -6.58
N VAL A 84 1.10 -8.42 -7.61
CA VAL A 84 1.51 -9.84 -7.55
C VAL A 84 3.00 -10.10 -7.74
N THR A 85 3.70 -9.24 -8.48
CA THR A 85 5.12 -9.42 -8.78
C THR A 85 6.03 -8.74 -7.74
N GLU A 86 7.34 -8.96 -7.85
CA GLU A 86 8.34 -8.22 -7.07
C GLU A 86 8.82 -6.97 -7.83
N GLY A 87 9.46 -6.04 -7.12
CA GLY A 87 10.12 -4.87 -7.70
C GLY A 87 9.28 -3.59 -7.78
N ALA A 88 9.86 -2.56 -8.42
CA ALA A 88 9.24 -1.24 -8.60
C ALA A 88 8.08 -1.26 -9.61
N GLN A 89 8.12 -2.19 -10.58
CA GLN A 89 7.05 -2.41 -11.55
C GLN A 89 5.80 -3.07 -10.93
N SER A 90 5.90 -3.57 -9.71
CA SER A 90 4.79 -4.17 -8.96
C SER A 90 4.28 -3.25 -7.86
N VAL A 91 3.83 -2.07 -8.27
CA VAL A 91 3.11 -1.12 -7.42
C VAL A 91 1.70 -0.97 -7.97
N ALA A 92 0.73 -0.99 -7.07
CA ALA A 92 -0.68 -0.85 -7.40
C ALA A 92 -1.33 0.13 -6.43
N ALA A 93 -2.34 0.83 -6.94
CA ALA A 93 -3.20 1.71 -6.19
C ALA A 93 -4.66 1.36 -6.48
N VAL A 94 -5.54 1.58 -5.51
CA VAL A 94 -6.96 1.25 -5.60
C VAL A 94 -7.81 2.40 -5.06
N CYS A 95 -8.95 2.63 -5.70
CA CYS A 95 -10.02 3.49 -5.22
C CYS A 95 -11.34 2.72 -5.19
N LEU A 96 -12.23 3.12 -4.28
CA LEU A 96 -13.54 2.53 -4.08
C LEU A 96 -14.63 3.57 -4.37
N GLU A 97 -15.39 3.37 -5.43
CA GLU A 97 -16.61 4.14 -5.73
C GLU A 97 -17.81 3.37 -5.18
N GLN A 98 -18.60 3.98 -4.28
CA GLN A 98 -19.74 3.31 -3.65
C GLN A 98 -21.03 3.78 -4.32
N HIS A 99 -21.65 2.93 -5.12
CA HIS A 99 -22.96 3.18 -5.71
C HIS A 99 -24.03 2.59 -4.79
N ILE A 100 -24.64 3.43 -3.96
CA ILE A 100 -25.59 3.06 -2.92
C ILE A 100 -26.75 2.24 -3.51
N GLY A 101 -27.02 1.08 -2.89
CA GLY A 101 -28.03 0.12 -3.34
C GLY A 101 -27.71 -0.59 -4.67
N SER A 102 -26.52 -0.39 -5.25
CA SER A 102 -26.16 -0.92 -6.57
C SER A 102 -24.91 -1.79 -6.58
N LYS A 103 -23.73 -1.19 -6.29
CA LYS A 103 -22.44 -1.87 -6.40
C LYS A 103 -21.31 -1.10 -5.72
N LEU A 104 -20.27 -1.83 -5.32
CA LEU A 104 -18.95 -1.29 -5.04
C LEU A 104 -18.08 -1.41 -6.31
N LEU A 105 -17.68 -0.28 -6.86
CA LEU A 105 -16.78 -0.24 -8.00
C LEU A 105 -15.34 -0.06 -7.51
N VAL A 106 -14.52 -1.10 -7.71
CA VAL A 106 -13.11 -1.16 -7.37
C VAL A 106 -12.30 -0.77 -8.59
N ARG A 107 -11.63 0.37 -8.53
CA ARG A 107 -10.74 0.83 -9.60
C ARG A 107 -9.30 0.56 -9.24
N VAL A 108 -8.59 -0.18 -10.09
CA VAL A 108 -7.21 -0.61 -9.84
C VAL A 108 -6.27 -0.02 -10.88
N ALA A 109 -5.23 0.68 -10.44
CA ALA A 109 -4.15 1.16 -11.29
C ALA A 109 -2.83 0.47 -10.93
N GLY A 110 -1.95 0.30 -11.92
CA GLY A 110 -0.62 -0.26 -11.75
C GLY A 110 0.37 0.37 -12.71
N MET A 111 1.66 0.12 -12.50
CA MET A 111 2.73 0.64 -13.37
C MET A 111 2.76 -0.01 -14.76
N ASP A 112 2.22 -1.22 -14.87
CA ASP A 112 2.19 -2.01 -16.10
C ASP A 112 0.78 -2.57 -16.34
N VAL A 113 0.54 -3.04 -17.56
CA VAL A 113 -0.72 -3.68 -17.94
C VAL A 113 -0.89 -4.91 -17.08
N MET A 114 -1.98 -4.94 -16.32
CA MET A 114 -2.24 -6.04 -15.41
C MET A 114 -2.43 -7.36 -16.16
N ASP A 115 -1.61 -8.34 -15.81
CA ASP A 115 -1.64 -9.70 -16.35
C ASP A 115 -3.02 -10.36 -16.15
N ALA A 116 -3.43 -11.15 -17.14
CA ALA A 116 -4.76 -11.77 -17.16
C ALA A 116 -5.04 -12.65 -15.93
N LYS A 117 -4.03 -13.35 -15.39
CA LYS A 117 -4.19 -14.18 -14.19
C LYS A 117 -4.42 -13.33 -12.94
N ILE A 118 -3.83 -12.14 -12.89
CA ILE A 118 -4.05 -11.20 -11.79
C ILE A 118 -5.49 -10.68 -11.83
N ARG A 119 -5.98 -10.31 -13.03
CA ARG A 119 -7.38 -9.88 -13.21
C ARG A 119 -8.36 -10.99 -12.80
N GLU A 120 -8.11 -12.22 -13.27
CA GLU A 120 -8.93 -13.38 -12.91
C GLU A 120 -8.91 -13.67 -11.39
N MET A 121 -7.76 -13.53 -10.73
CA MET A 121 -7.65 -13.69 -9.27
C MET A 121 -8.41 -12.61 -8.51
N LEU A 122 -8.37 -11.36 -8.98
CA LEU A 122 -9.14 -10.27 -8.38
C LEU A 122 -10.65 -10.48 -8.59
N ASP A 123 -11.08 -10.88 -9.79
CA ASP A 123 -12.49 -11.18 -10.09
C ASP A 123 -13.03 -12.33 -9.22
N LYS A 124 -12.24 -13.40 -9.06
CA LYS A 124 -12.59 -14.52 -8.17
C LYS A 124 -12.65 -14.08 -6.71
N THR A 125 -11.73 -13.22 -6.27
CA THR A 125 -11.75 -12.60 -4.93
C THR A 125 -13.04 -11.81 -4.72
N SER A 126 -13.43 -10.96 -5.67
CA SER A 126 -14.69 -10.22 -5.62
C SER A 126 -15.92 -11.12 -5.50
N ARG A 127 -16.00 -12.17 -6.31
CA ARG A 127 -17.11 -13.15 -6.23
C ARG A 127 -17.16 -13.85 -4.88
N LEU A 128 -16.02 -14.15 -4.26
CA LEU A 128 -16.00 -14.73 -2.91
C LEU A 128 -16.56 -13.73 -1.88
N LEU A 129 -16.21 -12.45 -1.98
CA LEU A 129 -16.73 -11.40 -1.10
C LEU A 129 -18.24 -11.17 -1.29
N GLU A 130 -18.72 -11.15 -2.54
CA GLU A 130 -20.16 -11.09 -2.84
C GLU A 130 -20.92 -12.26 -2.22
N ASN A 131 -20.38 -13.47 -2.34
CA ASN A 131 -21.00 -14.65 -1.73
C ASN A 131 -21.02 -14.57 -0.20
N VAL A 132 -19.93 -14.12 0.42
CA VAL A 132 -19.86 -13.89 1.88
C VAL A 132 -20.91 -12.88 2.34
N ALA A 133 -21.07 -11.78 1.61
CA ALA A 133 -22.05 -10.74 1.93
C ALA A 133 -23.50 -11.26 1.92
N THR A 134 -23.77 -12.32 1.14
CA THR A 134 -25.11 -12.96 1.07
C THR A 134 -25.28 -14.14 2.02
N LEU A 135 -24.19 -14.81 2.42
CA LEU A 135 -24.19 -16.07 3.16
C LEU A 135 -23.40 -15.93 4.46
N VAL A 136 -24.05 -15.40 5.51
CA VAL A 136 -23.44 -15.11 6.81
C VAL A 136 -22.83 -16.36 7.49
N GLN A 137 -23.34 -17.55 7.19
CA GLN A 137 -22.85 -18.81 7.76
C GLN A 137 -21.82 -19.47 6.82
N GLN A 138 -20.54 -19.11 6.90
CA GLN A 138 -19.36 -19.89 6.40
C GLN A 138 -18.02 -19.08 6.38
N ALA A 139 -17.87 -18.04 7.21
CA ALA A 139 -16.73 -17.12 7.17
C ALA A 139 -15.36 -17.81 7.02
N GLU A 140 -15.06 -18.80 7.88
CA GLU A 140 -13.77 -19.50 7.85
C GLU A 140 -13.53 -20.25 6.53
N THR A 141 -14.57 -20.89 5.97
CA THR A 141 -14.48 -21.57 4.68
C THR A 141 -14.15 -20.57 3.56
N TYR A 142 -14.73 -19.38 3.58
CA TYR A 142 -14.43 -18.34 2.60
C TYR A 142 -13.04 -17.75 2.79
N LYS A 143 -12.59 -17.57 4.04
CA LYS A 143 -11.19 -17.20 4.35
C LYS A 143 -10.23 -18.22 3.75
N GLU A 144 -10.44 -19.52 3.98
CA GLU A 144 -9.56 -20.57 3.42
C GLU A 144 -9.54 -20.58 1.89
N ARG A 145 -10.71 -20.46 1.25
CA ARG A 145 -10.81 -20.45 -0.23
C ARG A 145 -10.10 -19.24 -0.82
N MET A 146 -10.32 -18.06 -0.26
CA MET A 146 -9.68 -16.82 -0.72
C MET A 146 -8.17 -16.84 -0.46
N PHE A 147 -7.77 -17.34 0.70
CA PHE A 147 -6.36 -17.49 1.06
C PHE A 147 -5.63 -18.45 0.13
N ALA A 148 -6.25 -19.57 -0.25
CA ALA A 148 -5.69 -20.50 -1.22
C ALA A 148 -5.48 -19.82 -2.58
N LEU A 149 -6.50 -19.13 -3.09
CA LEU A 149 -6.45 -18.41 -4.37
C LEU A 149 -5.33 -17.35 -4.40
N ILE A 150 -5.25 -16.51 -3.37
CA ILE A 150 -4.27 -15.42 -3.31
C ILE A 150 -2.86 -15.98 -3.13
N THR A 151 -2.68 -16.99 -2.26
CA THR A 151 -1.35 -17.57 -1.99
C THR A 151 -0.80 -18.32 -3.19
N GLU A 152 -1.65 -19.02 -3.96
CA GLU A 152 -1.24 -19.65 -5.21
C GLU A 152 -0.69 -18.60 -6.19
N GLN A 153 -1.45 -17.53 -6.42
CA GLN A 153 -1.07 -16.46 -7.34
C GLN A 153 0.18 -15.68 -6.86
N HIS A 154 0.36 -15.53 -5.54
CA HIS A 154 1.50 -14.82 -4.94
C HIS A 154 2.66 -15.73 -4.51
N SER A 155 2.63 -17.02 -4.85
CA SER A 155 3.62 -18.01 -4.40
C SER A 155 5.07 -17.57 -4.65
N GLN A 156 5.40 -17.14 -5.87
CA GLN A 156 6.75 -16.66 -6.20
C GLN A 156 7.13 -15.37 -5.46
N LYS A 157 6.17 -14.49 -5.18
CA LYS A 157 6.41 -13.27 -4.39
C LYS A 157 6.72 -13.62 -2.94
N LEU A 158 5.95 -14.54 -2.36
CA LEU A 158 6.17 -15.06 -1.02
C LEU A 158 7.52 -15.76 -0.90
N LEU A 159 7.87 -16.64 -1.85
CA LEU A 159 9.20 -17.27 -1.91
C LEU A 159 10.32 -16.23 -1.99
N GLY A 160 10.14 -15.17 -2.80
CA GLY A 160 11.08 -14.06 -2.89
C GLY A 160 11.22 -13.30 -1.58
N ARG A 161 10.13 -13.11 -0.84
CA ARG A 161 10.14 -12.48 0.49
C ARG A 161 10.86 -13.31 1.53
N MET A 162 10.73 -14.63 1.46
CA MET A 162 11.47 -15.57 2.28
C MET A 162 12.93 -15.71 1.84
N ARG A 163 13.30 -15.14 0.67
CA ARG A 163 14.58 -15.38 0.00
C ARG A 163 14.85 -16.88 -0.11
N SER A 164 13.79 -17.62 -0.40
CA SER A 164 13.80 -19.07 -0.42
C SER A 164 14.71 -19.59 -1.52
N THR A 165 15.32 -20.75 -1.29
CA THR A 165 16.04 -21.48 -2.33
C THR A 165 15.13 -21.93 -3.47
N LYS A 166 13.83 -22.07 -3.20
CA LYS A 166 12.76 -22.43 -4.13
C LYS A 166 12.28 -21.27 -5.01
N TRP A 167 12.75 -20.04 -4.74
CA TRP A 167 12.31 -18.86 -5.48
C TRP A 167 12.92 -18.80 -6.89
N THR A 168 12.06 -18.67 -7.90
CA THR A 168 12.50 -18.34 -9.25
C THR A 168 12.80 -16.84 -9.36
N LYS A 169 14.08 -16.49 -9.15
CA LYS A 169 14.55 -15.10 -9.12
C LYS A 169 14.39 -14.39 -10.48
N PRO A 170 13.70 -13.24 -10.53
CA PRO A 170 13.58 -12.44 -11.75
C PRO A 170 14.93 -11.95 -12.29
N SER A 171 15.01 -11.73 -13.61
CA SER A 171 16.24 -11.32 -14.31
C SER A 171 16.89 -10.06 -13.71
N TYR A 172 16.09 -9.04 -13.43
CA TYR A 172 16.54 -7.77 -12.86
C TYR A 172 17.04 -7.88 -11.42
N LEU A 173 16.78 -8.99 -10.71
CA LEU A 173 17.31 -9.25 -9.37
C LEU A 173 18.48 -10.23 -9.35
N ARG A 174 18.92 -10.76 -10.50
CA ARG A 174 19.95 -11.82 -10.57
C ARG A 174 21.23 -11.50 -9.79
N LYS A 175 21.66 -10.23 -9.81
CA LYS A 175 22.88 -9.76 -9.11
C LYS A 175 22.73 -9.68 -7.58
N THR A 176 21.53 -9.85 -7.05
CA THR A 176 21.27 -9.76 -5.61
C THR A 176 21.53 -11.11 -4.94
N HIS A 177 22.64 -11.22 -4.20
CA HIS A 177 22.95 -12.39 -3.37
C HIS A 177 22.54 -12.13 -1.93
N LYS A 178 21.27 -12.41 -1.59
CA LYS A 178 20.79 -12.36 -0.21
C LYS A 178 20.64 -13.79 0.32
N LYS A 179 21.11 -14.02 1.55
CA LYS A 179 20.90 -15.28 2.28
C LYS A 179 19.41 -15.52 2.56
N PRO A 180 18.97 -16.78 2.70
CA PRO A 180 17.59 -17.12 3.07
C PRO A 180 17.14 -16.42 4.36
N LEU A 181 15.84 -16.08 4.45
CA LEU A 181 15.27 -15.36 5.60
C LEU A 181 15.43 -16.13 6.92
N VAL A 182 15.37 -17.46 6.87
CA VAL A 182 15.59 -18.30 8.04
C VAL A 182 16.94 -18.03 8.73
N ARG A 183 17.97 -17.64 7.98
CA ARG A 183 19.29 -17.28 8.51
C ARG A 183 19.33 -15.93 9.23
N ASP A 184 18.24 -15.18 9.28
CA ASP A 184 18.12 -13.95 10.07
C ASP A 184 17.54 -14.19 11.48
N PHE A 185 16.94 -15.36 11.74
CA PHE A 185 16.34 -15.69 13.04
C PHE A 185 17.38 -15.75 14.15
N GLU A 186 18.62 -16.17 13.86
CA GLU A 186 19.74 -16.13 14.81
C GLU A 186 19.99 -14.71 15.34
N ASN A 187 19.94 -13.71 14.45
CA ASN A 187 20.09 -12.31 14.84
C ASN A 187 18.90 -11.87 15.71
N LEU A 188 17.66 -12.24 15.36
CA LEU A 188 16.48 -11.94 16.18
C LEU A 188 16.62 -12.49 17.60
N SER A 189 16.91 -13.79 17.73
CA SER A 189 17.11 -14.46 19.02
C SER A 189 18.21 -13.77 19.84
N HIS A 190 19.32 -13.39 19.20
CA HIS A 190 20.38 -12.66 19.88
C HIS A 190 19.91 -11.28 20.33
N ARG A 191 19.17 -10.52 19.51
CA ARG A 191 18.65 -9.18 19.88
C ARG A 191 17.68 -9.22 21.05
N VAL A 192 16.92 -10.31 21.25
CA VAL A 192 16.08 -10.47 22.45
C VAL A 192 16.89 -10.37 23.74
N GLN A 193 18.08 -10.95 23.80
CA GLN A 193 18.93 -10.91 24.99
C GLN A 193 19.37 -9.49 25.34
N HIS A 194 19.67 -8.68 24.33
CA HIS A 194 20.09 -7.28 24.50
C HIS A 194 18.91 -6.36 24.80
N ALA A 195 17.75 -6.61 24.18
CA ALA A 195 16.54 -5.83 24.42
C ALA A 195 16.00 -6.05 25.84
N TYR A 196 16.24 -7.21 26.45
CA TYR A 196 15.74 -7.54 27.79
C TYR A 196 16.90 -8.01 28.69
N PRO A 197 17.80 -7.13 29.15
CA PRO A 197 19.02 -7.56 29.86
C PRO A 197 18.79 -7.95 31.34
N SER A 198 17.72 -7.46 31.97
CA SER A 198 17.50 -7.64 33.41
C SER A 198 17.15 -9.08 33.79
N LYS A 199 17.52 -9.52 35.01
CA LYS A 199 17.14 -10.86 35.52
C LYS A 199 15.62 -11.01 35.63
N GLY A 200 14.90 -9.93 35.96
CA GLY A 200 13.44 -9.93 36.03
C GLY A 200 12.73 -10.18 34.70
N ALA A 201 13.39 -9.94 33.56
CA ALA A 201 12.84 -10.19 32.24
C ALA A 201 13.10 -11.62 31.71
N TRP A 202 13.53 -12.56 32.57
CA TRP A 202 13.86 -13.93 32.16
C TRP A 202 12.70 -14.65 31.48
N HIS A 203 11.48 -14.57 32.04
CA HIS A 203 10.30 -15.19 31.46
C HIS A 203 10.01 -14.64 30.06
N THR A 204 10.01 -13.31 29.90
CA THR A 204 9.81 -12.66 28.59
C THR A 204 10.87 -13.07 27.58
N ARG A 205 12.15 -13.09 27.97
CA ARG A 205 13.24 -13.56 27.10
C ARG A 205 13.02 -15.00 26.65
N LYS A 206 12.72 -15.89 27.59
CA LYS A 206 12.51 -17.31 27.31
C LYS A 206 11.34 -17.50 26.35
N THR A 207 10.19 -16.91 26.65
CA THR A 207 9.00 -16.96 25.78
C THR A 207 9.30 -16.45 24.37
N LEU A 208 10.01 -15.32 24.23
CA LEU A 208 10.39 -14.78 22.92
C LEU A 208 11.34 -15.68 22.15
N VAL A 209 12.40 -16.18 22.81
CA VAL A 209 13.36 -17.09 22.18
C VAL A 209 12.67 -18.38 21.75
N ASP A 210 11.84 -18.97 22.61
CA ASP A 210 11.07 -20.18 22.30
C ASP A 210 10.15 -19.95 21.09
N ALA A 211 9.45 -18.81 21.03
CA ALA A 211 8.61 -18.44 19.89
C ALA A 211 9.40 -18.21 18.60
N ILE A 212 10.55 -17.52 18.66
CA ILE A 212 11.44 -17.32 17.50
C ILE A 212 11.99 -18.66 17.02
N THR A 213 12.43 -19.53 17.93
CA THR A 213 12.96 -20.86 17.61
C THR A 213 11.88 -21.76 16.99
N ALA A 214 10.65 -21.74 17.51
CA ALA A 214 9.54 -22.49 16.93
C ALA A 214 9.28 -22.08 15.48
N LEU A 215 9.10 -20.78 15.21
CA LEU A 215 8.88 -20.28 13.85
C LEU A 215 10.10 -20.55 12.95
N SER A 216 11.33 -20.38 13.45
CA SER A 216 12.56 -20.69 12.70
C SER A 216 12.56 -22.12 12.19
N LYS A 217 12.15 -23.10 13.02
CA LYS A 217 12.09 -24.51 12.63
C LYS A 217 11.08 -24.76 11.51
N GLU A 218 9.95 -24.05 11.49
CA GLU A 218 8.98 -24.15 10.40
C GLU A 218 9.55 -23.64 9.08
N TYR A 219 10.28 -22.51 9.12
CA TYR A 219 11.00 -22.00 7.95
C TYR A 219 12.12 -22.96 7.49
N GLU A 220 12.88 -23.53 8.42
CA GLU A 220 13.92 -24.53 8.10
C GLU A 220 13.30 -25.77 7.45
N HIS A 221 12.20 -26.27 8.00
CA HIS A 221 11.46 -27.39 7.46
C HIS A 221 11.02 -27.10 6.02
N PHE A 222 10.38 -25.94 5.79
CA PHE A 222 9.95 -25.52 4.46
C PHE A 222 11.11 -25.45 3.45
N GLU A 223 12.29 -24.95 3.85
CA GLU A 223 13.47 -24.90 2.97
C GLU A 223 14.07 -26.28 2.71
N SER A 224 13.95 -27.21 3.65
CA SER A 224 14.56 -28.55 3.56
C SER A 224 13.72 -29.58 2.81
N THR A 225 12.40 -29.40 2.77
CA THR A 225 11.48 -30.36 2.15
C THR A 225 11.25 -30.00 0.68
N ASN A 226 11.42 -30.98 -0.21
CA ASN A 226 10.93 -30.89 -1.59
C ASN A 226 9.61 -31.68 -1.68
N SER A 227 8.50 -30.98 -1.45
CA SER A 227 7.17 -31.57 -1.23
C SER A 227 6.28 -31.37 -2.45
N GLU A 228 5.55 -32.40 -2.87
CA GLU A 228 4.45 -32.25 -3.85
C GLU A 228 3.33 -31.34 -3.30
N HIS A 229 3.31 -31.12 -1.98
CA HIS A 229 2.38 -30.25 -1.28
C HIS A 229 3.01 -28.90 -0.87
N GLU A 230 4.04 -28.42 -1.57
CA GLU A 230 4.74 -27.17 -1.25
C GLU A 230 3.80 -25.97 -1.07
N LEU A 231 2.75 -25.85 -1.88
CA LEU A 231 1.77 -24.76 -1.74
C LEU A 231 0.97 -24.85 -0.44
N LEU A 232 0.68 -26.06 0.04
CA LEU A 232 0.02 -26.25 1.33
C LEU A 232 0.95 -25.87 2.48
N GLU A 233 2.22 -26.29 2.43
CA GLU A 233 3.23 -25.92 3.43
C GLU A 233 3.46 -24.41 3.46
N LEU A 234 3.49 -23.75 2.29
CA LEU A 234 3.61 -22.30 2.19
C LEU A 234 2.43 -21.59 2.87
N LYS A 235 1.21 -22.07 2.65
CA LYS A 235 0.00 -21.53 3.30
C LYS A 235 0.07 -21.65 4.82
N LEU A 236 0.46 -22.83 5.32
CA LEU A 236 0.63 -23.06 6.75
C LEU A 236 1.69 -22.12 7.33
N LEU A 237 2.84 -21.99 6.67
CA LEU A 237 3.93 -21.10 7.11
C LEU A 237 3.51 -19.63 7.16
N VAL A 238 2.73 -19.17 6.18
CA VAL A 238 2.16 -17.81 6.15
C VAL A 238 1.22 -17.60 7.33
N ARG A 239 0.35 -18.58 7.66
CA ARG A 239 -0.56 -18.51 8.81
C ARG A 239 0.20 -18.51 10.14
N SER A 240 1.17 -19.41 10.31
CA SER A 240 2.05 -19.42 11.48
C SER A 240 2.80 -18.10 11.65
N THR A 241 3.28 -17.51 10.54
CA THR A 241 3.95 -16.21 10.56
C THR A 241 3.01 -15.08 10.98
N HIS A 242 1.75 -15.11 10.52
CA HIS A 242 0.71 -14.18 10.96
C HIS A 242 0.48 -14.28 12.47
N ASP A 243 0.24 -15.49 12.98
CA ASP A 243 -0.07 -15.71 14.39
C ASP A 243 1.12 -15.34 15.28
N TRP A 244 2.35 -15.61 14.81
CA TRP A 244 3.58 -15.19 15.46
C TRP A 244 3.71 -13.66 15.54
N CYS A 245 3.39 -12.92 14.46
CA CYS A 245 3.43 -11.46 14.47
C CYS A 245 2.39 -10.86 15.43
N ARG A 246 1.25 -11.54 15.63
CA ARG A 246 0.20 -11.11 16.57
C ARG A 246 0.51 -11.43 18.03
N ASN A 247 1.54 -12.23 18.31
CA ASN A 247 1.91 -12.56 19.68
C ASN A 247 2.27 -11.27 20.46
N PRO A 248 1.64 -10.99 21.62
CA PRO A 248 1.88 -9.75 22.37
C PRO A 248 3.35 -9.51 22.74
N HIS A 249 4.11 -10.57 23.04
CA HIS A 249 5.53 -10.45 23.35
C HIS A 249 6.34 -10.04 22.11
N VAL A 250 6.00 -10.58 20.94
CA VAL A 250 6.67 -10.26 19.67
C VAL A 250 6.39 -8.80 19.28
N ARG A 251 5.15 -8.33 19.43
CA ARG A 251 4.78 -6.92 19.21
C ARG A 251 5.54 -5.98 20.14
N ALA A 252 5.55 -6.29 21.44
CA ALA A 252 6.31 -5.52 22.42
C ALA A 252 7.82 -5.49 22.12
N PHE A 253 8.38 -6.60 21.63
CA PHE A 253 9.77 -6.66 21.20
C PHE A 253 10.01 -5.78 19.96
N ALA A 254 9.14 -5.83 18.95
CA ALA A 254 9.23 -4.99 17.77
C ALA A 254 9.16 -3.49 18.12
N ALA A 255 8.17 -3.08 18.93
CA ALA A 255 8.03 -1.71 19.41
C ALA A 255 9.27 -1.24 20.19
N LYS A 256 9.90 -2.13 20.96
CA LYS A 256 11.14 -1.83 21.67
C LYS A 256 12.34 -1.66 20.76
N LEU A 257 12.42 -2.39 19.65
CA LEU A 257 13.49 -2.16 18.66
C LEU A 257 13.29 -0.83 17.92
N ASP A 258 12.04 -0.52 17.58
CA ASP A 258 11.68 0.70 16.85
C ASP A 258 11.83 1.97 17.70
N SER A 259 11.77 1.86 19.04
CA SER A 259 11.99 3.00 19.95
C SER A 259 13.47 3.35 20.17
N ILE A 260 14.41 2.56 19.63
CA ILE A 260 15.85 2.84 19.77
C ILE A 260 16.25 3.98 18.82
N PRO A 261 16.69 5.13 19.36
CA PRO A 261 17.21 6.20 18.50
C PRO A 261 18.53 5.74 17.86
N SER A 262 18.67 5.94 16.55
CA SER A 262 19.89 5.59 15.78
C SER A 262 20.34 4.13 15.97
N PRO A 263 19.54 3.14 15.51
CA PRO A 263 19.82 1.73 15.74
C PRO A 263 21.15 1.28 15.11
N THR A 264 21.88 0.38 15.79
CA THR A 264 23.05 -0.26 15.21
C THR A 264 22.67 -1.08 13.96
N PRO A 265 23.61 -1.40 13.05
CA PRO A 265 23.31 -2.19 11.86
C PRO A 265 22.60 -3.52 12.16
N GLN A 266 22.93 -4.17 13.29
CA GLN A 266 22.32 -5.44 13.71
C GLN A 266 20.89 -5.26 14.23
N VAL A 267 20.59 -4.15 14.92
CA VAL A 267 19.23 -3.79 15.34
C VAL A 267 18.41 -3.43 14.11
N ALA A 268 18.93 -2.59 13.22
CA ALA A 268 18.27 -2.24 11.96
C ALA A 268 18.00 -3.49 11.09
N ALA A 269 18.92 -4.46 11.07
CA ALA A 269 18.70 -5.74 10.40
C ALA A 269 17.59 -6.57 11.07
N ALA A 270 17.53 -6.62 12.40
CA ALA A 270 16.46 -7.30 13.13
C ALA A 270 15.09 -6.66 12.86
N SER A 271 14.97 -5.33 12.91
CA SER A 271 13.74 -4.64 12.53
C SER A 271 13.35 -4.96 11.09
N LYS A 272 14.30 -4.96 10.14
CA LYS A 272 14.03 -5.36 8.74
C LYS A 272 13.51 -6.80 8.64
N THR A 273 14.05 -7.74 9.42
CA THR A 273 13.57 -9.13 9.48
C THR A 273 12.14 -9.20 10.00
N LEU A 274 11.83 -8.50 11.09
CA LEU A 274 10.48 -8.42 11.65
C LEU A 274 9.48 -7.87 10.62
N ARG A 275 9.81 -6.74 9.97
CA ARG A 275 8.98 -6.15 8.91
C ARG A 275 8.81 -7.07 7.69
N GLN A 276 9.78 -7.95 7.43
CA GLN A 276 9.67 -8.93 6.36
C GLN A 276 8.70 -10.06 6.71
N LEU A 277 8.73 -10.53 7.96
CA LEU A 277 7.76 -11.49 8.49
C LEU A 277 6.34 -10.91 8.48
N GLU A 278 6.17 -9.62 8.81
CA GLU A 278 4.86 -8.94 8.70
C GLU A 278 4.29 -9.01 7.30
N LYS A 279 5.11 -8.75 6.27
CA LYS A 279 4.64 -8.81 4.88
C LYS A 279 4.18 -10.22 4.50
N ILE A 280 4.83 -11.25 5.04
CA ILE A 280 4.45 -12.64 4.82
C ILE A 280 3.13 -12.93 5.53
N GLY A 281 3.03 -12.66 6.83
CA GLY A 281 1.80 -12.87 7.60
C GLY A 281 0.61 -12.02 7.14
N ALA A 282 0.85 -10.88 6.49
CA ALA A 282 -0.18 -9.96 6.05
C ALA A 282 -1.21 -10.59 5.10
N TYR A 283 -0.86 -11.63 4.33
CA TYR A 283 -1.81 -12.28 3.43
C TYR A 283 -2.99 -12.90 4.17
N TRP A 284 -2.75 -13.54 5.32
CA TRP A 284 -3.84 -14.09 6.13
C TRP A 284 -4.67 -12.98 6.79
N ARG A 285 -4.02 -11.89 7.25
CA ARG A 285 -4.71 -10.70 7.77
C ARG A 285 -5.63 -10.10 6.71
N ILE A 286 -5.14 -9.87 5.50
CA ILE A 286 -5.90 -9.29 4.39
C ILE A 286 -7.16 -10.10 4.12
N VAL A 287 -7.00 -11.42 3.96
CA VAL A 287 -8.12 -12.31 3.68
C VAL A 287 -9.15 -12.28 4.81
N SER A 288 -8.67 -12.35 6.06
CA SER A 288 -9.55 -12.28 7.23
C SER A 288 -10.31 -10.95 7.26
N SER A 289 -9.59 -9.84 7.09
CA SER A 289 -10.15 -8.49 7.11
C SER A 289 -11.17 -8.25 6.01
N LEU A 290 -10.89 -8.67 4.78
CA LEU A 290 -11.81 -8.51 3.65
C LEU A 290 -13.09 -9.32 3.85
N VAL A 291 -12.98 -10.58 4.29
CA VAL A 291 -14.14 -11.43 4.58
C VAL A 291 -14.96 -10.84 5.74
N ASP A 292 -14.31 -10.47 6.84
CA ASP A 292 -14.99 -9.88 8.00
C ASP A 292 -15.67 -8.54 7.64
N THR A 293 -15.03 -7.73 6.79
CA THR A 293 -15.62 -6.47 6.29
C THR A 293 -16.85 -6.75 5.42
N ALA A 294 -16.78 -7.70 4.49
CA ALA A 294 -17.93 -8.05 3.65
C ALA A 294 -19.12 -8.59 4.46
N MET A 295 -18.86 -9.24 5.59
CA MET A 295 -19.91 -9.68 6.52
C MET A 295 -20.53 -8.52 7.32
N ASN A 296 -19.72 -7.54 7.71
CA ASN A 296 -20.17 -6.39 8.50
C ASN A 296 -20.85 -5.31 7.64
N PHE A 297 -20.53 -5.25 6.35
CA PHE A 297 -21.09 -4.29 5.38
C PHE A 297 -21.68 -5.01 4.15
N PRO A 298 -22.66 -5.93 4.33
CA PRO A 298 -23.12 -6.80 3.26
C PRO A 298 -23.72 -6.03 2.07
N GLU A 299 -24.42 -4.92 2.31
CA GLU A 299 -25.00 -4.11 1.24
C GLU A 299 -23.92 -3.49 0.33
N SER A 300 -22.80 -3.04 0.88
CA SER A 300 -21.68 -2.51 0.10
C SER A 300 -21.01 -3.60 -0.74
N PHE A 301 -20.97 -4.85 -0.26
CA PHE A 301 -20.29 -5.96 -0.93
C PHE A 301 -21.23 -6.85 -1.76
N ARG A 302 -22.52 -6.52 -1.85
CA ARG A 302 -23.53 -7.31 -2.59
C ARG A 302 -23.20 -7.50 -4.06
N ARG A 303 -22.56 -6.50 -4.67
CA ARG A 303 -22.06 -6.55 -6.05
C ARG A 303 -20.78 -5.75 -6.14
N ILE A 304 -19.74 -6.35 -6.69
CA ILE A 304 -18.43 -5.74 -6.84
C ILE A 304 -18.07 -5.74 -8.32
N GLU A 305 -17.73 -4.57 -8.85
CA GLU A 305 -17.22 -4.42 -10.20
C GLU A 305 -15.75 -4.02 -10.14
N ILE A 306 -14.87 -4.73 -10.85
CA ILE A 306 -13.46 -4.35 -10.96
C ILE A 306 -13.24 -3.64 -12.29
N LYS A 307 -12.64 -2.45 -12.23
CA LYS A 307 -12.12 -1.74 -13.40
C LYS A 307 -10.63 -1.54 -13.29
N HIS A 308 -9.93 -1.88 -14.36
CA HIS A 308 -8.49 -1.67 -14.46
C HIS A 308 -8.21 -0.40 -15.24
N VAL A 309 -7.42 0.50 -14.67
CA VAL A 309 -6.91 1.67 -15.37
C VAL A 309 -5.84 1.22 -16.35
N VAL A 310 -5.95 1.69 -17.59
CA VAL A 310 -4.93 1.46 -18.62
C VAL A 310 -3.72 2.34 -18.29
N PRO A 311 -2.54 1.75 -18.07
CA PRO A 311 -1.36 2.53 -17.67
C PRO A 311 -0.86 3.41 -18.81
N TYR A 312 -0.15 4.47 -18.43
CA TYR A 312 0.52 5.32 -19.39
C TYR A 312 1.85 4.70 -19.87
N ALA A 313 2.24 5.07 -21.08
CA ALA A 313 3.54 4.76 -21.64
C ALA A 313 4.66 5.48 -20.87
N GLU A 314 5.86 4.92 -20.90
CA GLU A 314 7.04 5.64 -20.43
C GLU A 314 7.43 6.73 -21.43
N THR A 315 7.99 7.83 -20.94
CA THR A 315 8.39 8.98 -21.77
C THR A 315 9.88 9.25 -21.59
N PRO A 316 10.67 9.47 -22.66
CA PRO A 316 12.10 9.75 -22.51
C PRO A 316 12.38 11.02 -21.70
N THR A 317 13.48 11.03 -20.95
CA THR A 317 14.02 12.23 -20.30
C THR A 317 15.53 12.34 -20.52
N GLY A 318 16.00 13.58 -20.70
CA GLY A 318 17.41 13.93 -20.65
C GLY A 318 17.86 14.48 -19.29
N ILE A 319 16.93 14.72 -18.36
CA ILE A 319 17.16 15.34 -17.05
C ILE A 319 16.85 14.30 -15.97
N ALA A 320 17.90 13.74 -15.38
CA ALA A 320 17.84 12.81 -14.27
C ALA A 320 19.16 12.86 -13.49
N TYR A 321 19.11 12.50 -12.21
CA TYR A 321 20.27 12.42 -11.34
C TYR A 321 21.19 11.28 -11.76
N GLU A 322 20.59 10.12 -12.06
CA GLU A 322 21.30 8.93 -12.50
C GLU A 322 21.37 8.83 -14.03
N SER A 323 22.56 8.59 -14.58
CA SER A 323 22.77 8.46 -16.04
C SER A 323 21.95 7.34 -16.73
N TRP A 324 21.47 6.36 -15.96
CA TRP A 324 20.63 5.27 -16.46
C TRP A 324 19.13 5.59 -16.41
N ALA A 325 18.72 6.61 -15.67
CA ALA A 325 17.32 7.02 -15.49
C ALA A 325 16.83 7.84 -16.69
N LYS A 326 16.71 7.19 -17.85
CA LYS A 326 16.42 7.85 -19.14
C LYS A 326 14.93 7.94 -19.49
N VAL A 327 14.07 7.48 -18.61
CA VAL A 327 12.62 7.42 -18.83
C VAL A 327 11.85 7.87 -17.61
N MET A 328 10.70 8.46 -17.86
CA MET A 328 9.71 8.92 -16.91
C MET A 328 8.52 7.96 -16.85
N HIS A 329 7.90 7.88 -15.69
CA HIS A 329 6.78 6.99 -15.40
C HIS A 329 5.67 7.72 -14.63
N VAL A 330 4.43 7.42 -15.01
CA VAL A 330 3.24 7.86 -14.30
C VAL A 330 2.90 6.82 -13.23
N HIS A 331 3.05 7.19 -11.97
CA HIS A 331 2.78 6.30 -10.85
C HIS A 331 1.28 5.97 -10.73
N ALA A 332 0.95 4.78 -10.20
CA ALA A 332 -0.42 4.28 -10.12
C ALA A 332 -1.39 5.25 -9.39
N GLU A 333 -0.92 5.95 -8.37
CA GLU A 333 -1.72 6.95 -7.65
C GLU A 333 -2.09 8.14 -8.55
N VAL A 334 -1.14 8.61 -9.36
CA VAL A 334 -1.38 9.69 -10.33
C VAL A 334 -2.35 9.24 -11.41
N GLN A 335 -2.24 7.99 -11.87
CA GLN A 335 -3.17 7.43 -12.86
C GLN A 335 -4.62 7.45 -12.37
N LEU A 336 -4.86 7.10 -11.10
CA LEU A 336 -6.20 7.14 -10.50
C LEU A 336 -6.72 8.57 -10.43
N VAL A 337 -5.92 9.52 -9.94
CA VAL A 337 -6.32 10.93 -9.87
C VAL A 337 -6.72 11.47 -11.25
N VAL A 338 -5.93 11.18 -12.28
CA VAL A 338 -6.22 11.59 -13.66
C VAL A 338 -7.50 10.95 -14.19
N GLU A 339 -7.70 9.66 -13.93
CA GLU A 339 -8.91 8.94 -14.33
C GLU A 339 -10.16 9.55 -13.67
N TYR A 340 -10.07 9.92 -12.39
CA TYR A 340 -11.16 10.60 -11.67
C TYR A 340 -11.40 12.02 -12.16
N ALA A 341 -10.34 12.79 -12.44
CA ALA A 341 -10.48 14.13 -12.98
C ALA A 341 -11.23 14.11 -14.32
N ILE A 342 -10.83 13.24 -15.26
CA ILE A 342 -11.50 13.10 -16.56
C ILE A 342 -12.96 12.64 -16.38
N LYS A 343 -13.23 11.73 -15.43
CA LYS A 343 -14.58 11.26 -15.17
C LYS A 343 -15.47 12.39 -14.63
N GLN A 344 -14.98 13.17 -13.67
CA GLN A 344 -15.71 14.30 -13.08
C GLN A 344 -16.08 15.34 -14.15
N GLN A 345 -15.14 15.70 -15.02
CA GLN A 345 -15.41 16.60 -16.15
C GLN A 345 -16.55 16.11 -17.04
N ARG A 346 -16.57 14.80 -17.35
CA ARG A 346 -17.63 14.19 -18.17
C ARG A 346 -18.98 14.18 -17.45
N ASP A 347 -18.98 13.85 -16.17
CA ASP A 347 -20.19 13.82 -15.36
C ASP A 347 -20.77 15.23 -15.21
N GLU A 348 -19.93 16.26 -15.01
CA GLU A 348 -20.35 17.67 -14.98
C GLU A 348 -20.92 18.15 -16.32
N ALA A 349 -20.28 17.79 -17.44
CA ALA A 349 -20.78 18.12 -18.78
C ALA A 349 -22.15 17.48 -19.07
N ASN A 350 -22.38 16.26 -18.59
CA ASN A 350 -23.64 15.52 -18.78
C ASN A 350 -24.75 16.02 -17.83
N ASN A 351 -24.44 16.30 -16.56
CA ASN A 351 -25.42 16.80 -15.58
C ASN A 351 -25.96 18.21 -15.92
N LEU A 352 -25.22 18.99 -16.70
CA LEU A 352 -25.72 20.25 -17.26
C LEU A 352 -26.81 20.04 -18.33
N GLN A 353 -26.96 18.82 -18.88
CA GLN A 353 -27.93 18.50 -19.92
C GLN A 353 -29.19 17.80 -19.39
N GLU A 354 -29.09 17.03 -18.31
CA GLU A 354 -30.22 16.29 -17.73
C GLU A 354 -30.40 16.71 -16.27
N GLY A 355 -31.55 17.29 -15.95
CA GLY A 355 -31.93 17.75 -14.61
C GLY A 355 -32.19 16.61 -13.62
N GLU A 356 -31.31 15.62 -13.57
CA GLU A 356 -31.39 14.46 -12.68
C GLU A 356 -30.91 14.79 -11.26
N THR A 357 -31.58 14.20 -10.28
CA THR A 357 -31.29 14.33 -8.85
C THR A 357 -29.87 13.82 -8.52
N PRO A 358 -29.07 14.55 -7.73
CA PRO A 358 -27.72 14.14 -7.41
C PRO A 358 -27.66 12.93 -6.47
N SER A 359 -26.77 12.01 -6.83
CA SER A 359 -25.91 11.19 -5.98
C SER A 359 -26.54 10.03 -5.19
N SER A 360 -26.66 8.88 -5.86
CA SER A 360 -26.46 7.56 -5.23
C SER A 360 -25.00 7.09 -5.32
N VAL A 361 -24.06 7.98 -5.67
CA VAL A 361 -22.64 7.63 -5.86
C VAL A 361 -21.78 8.43 -4.91
N PHE A 362 -21.10 7.73 -4.02
CA PHE A 362 -20.05 8.27 -3.18
C PHE A 362 -18.70 8.04 -3.85
N TRP A 363 -18.05 9.15 -4.19
CA TRP A 363 -16.70 9.14 -4.76
C TRP A 363 -15.68 8.63 -3.74
N PRO A 364 -14.55 8.08 -4.21
CA PRO A 364 -13.52 7.59 -3.30
C PRO A 364 -12.97 8.75 -2.49
N ARG A 365 -12.88 8.55 -1.18
CA ARG A 365 -12.37 9.54 -0.23
C ARG A 365 -10.90 9.29 0.12
N THR A 366 -10.34 8.18 -0.36
CA THR A 366 -8.96 7.77 -0.11
C THR A 366 -8.41 6.95 -1.28
N ILE A 367 -7.08 6.93 -1.42
CA ILE A 367 -6.38 6.02 -2.34
C ILE A 367 -5.67 4.95 -1.52
N GLY A 368 -6.07 3.70 -1.72
CA GLY A 368 -5.34 2.57 -1.17
C GLY A 368 -4.09 2.26 -1.99
N THR A 369 -2.98 1.90 -1.36
CA THR A 369 -1.71 1.66 -2.07
C THR A 369 -0.96 0.45 -1.55
N SER A 370 -0.29 -0.29 -2.44
CA SER A 370 0.43 -1.52 -2.06
C SER A 370 1.74 -1.25 -1.29
N LYS A 371 2.24 -0.02 -1.34
CA LYS A 371 3.41 0.54 -0.64
C LYS A 371 3.07 1.96 -0.19
N TYR A 372 3.75 2.51 0.82
CA TYR A 372 3.56 3.93 1.13
C TYR A 372 3.90 4.82 -0.07
N LEU A 373 3.36 6.04 -0.09
CA LEU A 373 3.57 6.97 -1.20
C LEU A 373 5.05 7.32 -1.32
N CYS A 374 5.53 7.49 -2.56
CA CYS A 374 6.79 8.20 -2.75
C CYS A 374 6.62 9.68 -2.38
N TYR A 375 7.74 10.40 -2.24
CA TYR A 375 7.72 11.81 -1.90
C TYR A 375 6.86 12.63 -2.87
N LEU A 376 6.95 12.37 -4.18
CA LEU A 376 6.24 13.13 -5.20
C LEU A 376 4.75 12.76 -5.28
N CYS A 377 4.37 11.48 -5.13
CA CYS A 377 2.96 11.10 -4.99
C CYS A 377 2.34 11.70 -3.72
N TYR A 378 3.11 11.76 -2.62
CA TYR A 378 2.67 12.41 -1.38
C TYR A 378 2.39 13.91 -1.59
N LEU A 379 3.34 14.65 -2.18
CA LEU A 379 3.14 16.07 -2.49
C LEU A 379 1.96 16.26 -3.44
N PHE A 380 1.88 15.47 -4.52
CA PHE A 380 0.82 15.56 -5.51
C PHE A 380 -0.56 15.37 -4.90
N LEU A 381 -0.77 14.30 -4.13
CA LEU A 381 -2.06 14.03 -3.48
C LEU A 381 -2.39 15.07 -2.41
N ARG A 382 -1.39 15.56 -1.66
CA ARG A 382 -1.58 16.62 -0.66
C ARG A 382 -2.06 17.92 -1.30
N GLU A 383 -1.46 18.33 -2.41
CA GLU A 383 -1.83 19.56 -3.13
C GLU A 383 -3.11 19.38 -3.96
N TYR A 384 -3.39 18.19 -4.49
CA TYR A 384 -4.61 17.90 -5.26
C TYR A 384 -5.87 17.91 -4.37
N GLY A 385 -5.77 17.41 -3.13
CA GLY A 385 -6.89 17.30 -2.20
C GLY A 385 -7.85 16.15 -2.54
N GLY A 386 -9.00 16.07 -1.87
CA GLY A 386 -10.08 15.12 -2.21
C GLY A 386 -9.89 13.65 -1.78
N PHE A 387 -8.66 13.18 -1.57
CA PHE A 387 -8.36 11.81 -1.12
C PHE A 387 -7.91 11.71 0.35
N GLY A 388 -8.44 12.61 1.19
CA GLY A 388 -8.18 12.66 2.63
C GLY A 388 -6.83 13.28 3.02
N HIS A 389 -6.66 13.55 4.32
CA HIS A 389 -5.45 14.20 4.86
C HIS A 389 -4.42 13.22 5.44
N ALA A 390 -4.82 11.98 5.72
CA ALA A 390 -3.96 10.99 6.36
C ALA A 390 -3.08 10.22 5.35
N LEU A 391 -2.21 10.92 4.63
CA LEU A 391 -1.33 10.32 3.63
C LEU A 391 -0.01 9.83 4.26
N SER A 392 0.29 8.53 4.14
CA SER A 392 1.57 7.96 4.58
C SER A 392 2.57 7.91 3.44
N SER A 393 3.81 8.32 3.69
CA SER A 393 4.88 8.36 2.70
C SER A 393 6.12 7.63 3.21
N HIS A 394 6.79 6.89 2.32
CA HIS A 394 8.13 6.40 2.62
C HIS A 394 9.19 7.49 2.39
N GLY A 395 8.86 8.63 1.78
CA GLY A 395 9.74 9.79 1.69
C GLY A 395 10.86 9.71 0.65
N ARG A 396 10.93 8.64 -0.14
CA ARG A 396 11.90 8.53 -1.26
C ARG A 396 11.38 9.29 -2.48
N LEU A 397 12.25 10.08 -3.08
CA LEU A 397 12.06 10.79 -4.33
C LEU A 397 12.45 9.88 -5.50
N PHE A 398 11.66 9.95 -6.57
CA PHE A 398 11.97 9.32 -7.85
C PHE A 398 11.92 10.42 -8.92
N ASP A 399 13.06 10.88 -9.39
CA ASP A 399 13.20 11.91 -10.43
C ASP A 399 12.59 11.48 -11.78
N GLN A 400 12.43 10.18 -11.98
CA GLN A 400 11.68 9.54 -13.08
C GLN A 400 10.15 9.70 -12.97
N TRP A 401 9.61 10.44 -12.00
CA TRP A 401 8.16 10.64 -11.87
C TRP A 401 7.61 11.67 -12.86
N THR A 402 6.35 11.50 -13.29
CA THR A 402 5.64 12.53 -14.08
C THR A 402 4.11 12.45 -13.93
N VAL A 403 3.43 13.50 -14.42
CA VAL A 403 1.96 13.60 -14.57
C VAL A 403 1.63 13.64 -16.07
N PRO A 404 0.62 12.88 -16.55
CA PRO A 404 0.16 12.99 -17.93
C PRO A 404 -0.29 14.42 -18.27
N ASP A 405 0.15 14.93 -19.42
CA ASP A 405 -0.27 16.22 -20.00
C ASP A 405 -1.18 15.95 -21.19
N LEU A 406 -2.50 15.99 -20.95
CA LEU A 406 -3.49 15.45 -21.88
C LEU A 406 -4.33 16.53 -22.54
N GLU A 407 -4.59 16.36 -23.84
CA GLU A 407 -5.56 17.16 -24.60
C GLU A 407 -6.99 17.01 -24.05
N ASP A 408 -7.31 15.84 -23.49
CA ASP A 408 -8.63 15.51 -22.93
C ASP A 408 -9.01 16.37 -21.71
N TYR A 409 -8.07 17.08 -21.10
CA TYR A 409 -8.36 17.92 -19.95
C TYR A 409 -9.14 19.16 -20.37
N ASP A 410 -10.23 19.46 -19.65
CA ASP A 410 -10.86 20.77 -19.69
C ASP A 410 -9.95 21.88 -19.11
N HIS A 411 -10.38 23.14 -19.25
CA HIS A 411 -9.59 24.28 -18.77
C HIS A 411 -9.38 24.24 -17.26
N GLU A 412 -10.44 23.92 -16.48
CA GLU A 412 -10.37 23.91 -15.02
C GLU A 412 -9.38 22.85 -14.51
N THR A 413 -9.41 21.64 -15.09
CA THR A 413 -8.49 20.58 -14.69
C THR A 413 -7.06 20.92 -15.08
N ARG A 414 -6.84 21.50 -16.27
CA ARG A 414 -5.51 21.99 -16.68
C ARG A 414 -4.96 23.00 -15.69
N GLU A 415 -5.75 24.02 -15.37
CA GLU A 415 -5.35 25.08 -14.44
C GLU A 415 -5.07 24.51 -13.04
N LYS A 416 -5.92 23.58 -12.56
CA LYS A 416 -5.74 22.90 -11.28
C LYS A 416 -4.43 22.12 -11.24
N LEU A 417 -4.16 21.29 -12.25
CA LEU A 417 -2.92 20.50 -12.33
C LEU A 417 -1.68 21.39 -12.46
N ALA A 418 -1.74 22.46 -13.27
CA ALA A 418 -0.66 23.42 -13.39
C ALA A 418 -0.33 24.13 -12.07
N ARG A 419 -1.37 24.51 -11.31
CA ARG A 419 -1.19 25.09 -9.98
C ARG A 419 -0.60 24.09 -8.97
N ILE A 420 -1.00 22.82 -9.06
CA ILE A 420 -0.45 21.75 -8.21
C ILE A 420 1.04 21.56 -8.49
N LEU A 421 1.42 21.40 -9.76
CA LEU A 421 2.82 21.23 -10.16
C LEU A 421 3.69 22.41 -9.73
N PHE A 422 3.18 23.63 -9.87
CA PHE A 422 3.85 24.84 -9.38
C PHE A 422 4.08 24.80 -7.85
N ARG A 423 3.06 24.47 -7.06
CA ARG A 423 3.18 24.36 -5.59
C ARG A 423 4.10 23.23 -5.15
N MET A 424 4.06 22.09 -5.86
CA MET A 424 5.01 21.00 -5.65
C MET A 424 6.44 21.48 -5.88
N ASN A 425 6.69 22.21 -6.96
CA ASN A 425 8.01 22.78 -7.25
C ASN A 425 8.48 23.73 -6.15
N ASP A 426 7.62 24.66 -5.73
CA ASP A 426 7.92 25.62 -4.66
C ASP A 426 8.28 24.88 -3.34
N CYS A 427 7.61 23.76 -3.04
CA CYS A 427 7.97 22.90 -1.91
C CYS A 427 9.36 22.27 -2.09
N VAL A 428 9.67 21.76 -3.29
CA VAL A 428 10.99 21.18 -3.63
C VAL A 428 12.09 22.22 -3.49
N VAL A 429 11.92 23.39 -4.11
CA VAL A 429 12.89 24.51 -4.07
C VAL A 429 13.13 24.96 -2.64
N ARG A 430 12.07 25.26 -1.87
CA ARG A 430 12.23 25.68 -0.46
C ARG A 430 12.94 24.65 0.39
N GLN A 431 12.69 23.37 0.15
CA GLN A 431 13.34 22.30 0.89
C GLN A 431 14.83 22.20 0.51
N THR A 432 15.14 22.31 -0.77
CA THR A 432 16.52 22.40 -1.28
C THR A 432 17.25 23.61 -0.67
N GLU A 433 16.65 24.79 -0.70
CA GLU A 433 17.21 26.03 -0.13
C GLU A 433 17.48 25.91 1.37
N LYS A 434 16.54 25.34 2.14
CA LYS A 434 16.71 25.10 3.58
C LYS A 434 17.91 24.19 3.90
N LEU A 435 18.27 23.27 3.01
CA LEU A 435 19.46 22.44 3.18
C LEU A 435 20.74 23.24 2.92
N GLY A 436 20.68 24.32 2.14
CA GLY A 436 21.87 25.03 1.66
C GLY A 436 22.85 24.06 1.00
N GLU A 437 24.14 24.21 1.26
CA GLU A 437 25.16 23.28 0.75
C GLU A 437 25.22 21.94 1.52
N THR A 438 24.38 21.76 2.53
CA THR A 438 24.38 20.56 3.39
C THR A 438 23.84 19.35 2.63
N ILE A 439 24.62 18.27 2.61
CA ILE A 439 24.15 16.96 2.16
C ILE A 439 23.59 16.22 3.38
N VAL A 440 22.29 15.94 3.37
CA VAL A 440 21.62 15.16 4.41
C VAL A 440 21.42 13.74 3.90
N TRP A 441 22.30 12.85 4.32
CA TRP A 441 22.16 11.44 4.00
C TRP A 441 21.10 10.80 4.90
N ARG A 442 20.00 10.34 4.31
CA ARG A 442 19.03 9.49 5.00
C ARG A 442 19.13 8.05 4.47
N PRO A 443 18.97 7.04 5.35
CA PRO A 443 18.93 5.67 4.92
C PRO A 443 17.73 5.44 4.00
N GLU A 444 17.90 4.55 3.01
CA GLU A 444 16.79 4.19 2.13
C GLU A 444 15.60 3.67 2.95
N PRO A 445 14.42 4.28 2.79
CA PRO A 445 13.29 4.01 3.65
C PRO A 445 12.71 2.63 3.34
N MET A 446 12.17 1.99 4.38
CA MET A 446 11.31 0.84 4.17
C MET A 446 9.99 1.29 3.54
N THR A 447 9.67 0.75 2.37
CA THR A 447 8.47 1.13 1.60
C THR A 447 7.21 0.36 2.01
N SER A 448 7.27 -0.47 3.05
CA SER A 448 6.20 -1.40 3.43
C SER A 448 5.04 -0.69 4.13
N ARG A 449 3.81 -1.09 3.81
CA ARG A 449 2.57 -0.59 4.43
C ARG A 449 2.03 -1.46 5.59
N GLN A 450 2.44 -2.72 5.68
CA GLN A 450 1.82 -3.71 6.58
C GLN A 450 2.25 -3.52 8.03
N ASN A 451 1.27 -3.48 8.94
CA ASN A 451 1.41 -3.19 10.36
C ASN A 451 0.77 -4.28 11.23
N LEU A 452 1.32 -5.50 11.24
CA LEU A 452 0.89 -6.57 12.17
C LEU A 452 1.53 -6.44 13.55
N LEU A 453 2.71 -5.83 13.62
CA LEU A 453 3.52 -5.66 14.83
C LEU A 453 3.19 -4.38 15.59
N ALA A 454 2.52 -3.42 14.95
CA ALA A 454 2.07 -2.19 15.61
C ALA A 454 0.83 -2.49 16.48
N ASP A 455 0.72 -1.84 17.64
CA ASP A 455 -0.46 -1.88 18.52
C ASP A 455 -1.66 -1.19 17.88
N LEU A 456 -2.35 -1.89 16.98
CA LEU A 456 -3.65 -1.49 16.44
C LEU A 456 -4.60 -2.69 16.56
N ASP A 457 -4.96 -3.07 17.78
CA ASP A 457 -6.15 -3.91 18.01
C ASP A 457 -7.39 -3.00 17.82
N ILE A 458 -7.75 -2.74 16.55
CA ILE A 458 -8.93 -1.94 16.15
C ILE A 458 -10.22 -2.49 16.81
N ALA A 459 -10.27 -3.79 17.12
CA ALA A 459 -11.41 -4.44 17.74
C ALA A 459 -11.54 -4.22 19.26
N LYS A 460 -10.49 -3.79 19.97
CA LYS A 460 -10.56 -3.60 21.43
C LYS A 460 -10.97 -2.19 21.85
N GLU A 461 -10.72 -1.19 21.03
CA GLU A 461 -11.11 0.20 21.34
C GLU A 461 -12.61 0.43 21.13
N VAL A 462 -13.24 -0.24 20.16
CA VAL A 462 -14.70 -0.15 19.95
C VAL A 462 -15.48 -0.71 21.16
N VAL A 463 -15.00 -1.80 21.78
CA VAL A 463 -15.63 -2.38 22.98
C VAL A 463 -15.37 -1.51 24.23
N ALA A 464 -14.21 -0.86 24.30
CA ALA A 464 -13.88 0.02 25.43
C ALA A 464 -14.71 1.32 25.43
N ASP A 465 -15.03 1.87 24.25
CA ASP A 465 -15.90 3.05 24.12
C ASP A 465 -17.36 2.72 24.45
N GLU A 466 -17.87 1.53 24.11
CA GLU A 466 -19.21 1.09 24.51
C GLU A 466 -19.34 0.88 26.03
N GLU A 467 -18.34 0.27 26.70
CA GLU A 467 -18.35 0.12 28.17
C GLU A 467 -18.18 1.45 28.92
N SER A 468 -17.56 2.46 28.29
CA SER A 468 -17.42 3.80 28.87
C SER A 468 -18.70 4.63 28.77
N ASN A 469 -19.48 4.47 27.69
CA ASN A 469 -20.76 5.13 27.49
C ASN A 469 -21.87 4.58 28.40
N ASP A 470 -21.85 3.28 28.72
CA ASP A 470 -22.81 2.68 29.65
C ASP A 470 -22.60 3.14 31.11
N LYS A 471 -21.37 3.49 31.48
CA LYS A 471 -21.07 4.08 32.80
C LYS A 471 -21.48 5.56 32.92
N LEU A 472 -21.53 6.30 31.81
CA LEU A 472 -22.02 7.68 31.79
C LEU A 472 -23.55 7.77 31.76
N SER A 473 -24.22 6.80 31.12
CA SER A 473 -25.68 6.68 31.11
C SER A 473 -26.26 6.31 32.50
N SER A 474 -25.55 5.47 33.27
CA SER A 474 -25.99 5.02 34.60
C SER A 474 -25.77 6.02 35.74
N MET A 475 -25.05 7.13 35.51
CA MET A 475 -24.82 8.19 36.52
C MET A 475 -25.80 9.38 36.44
N SER A 476 -26.76 9.38 35.50
CA SER A 476 -27.73 10.47 35.34
C SER A 476 -29.13 10.18 35.89
N ILE A 477 -29.31 9.08 36.63
CA ILE A 477 -30.59 8.76 37.30
C ILE A 477 -30.34 8.58 38.80
N THR A 478 -30.06 9.68 39.50
CA THR A 478 -30.26 9.83 40.96
C THR A 478 -29.97 11.29 41.37
N ALA A 479 -30.85 12.20 40.97
CA ALA A 479 -31.00 13.50 41.61
C ALA A 479 -32.43 14.01 41.36
N ALA A 480 -33.35 13.56 42.21
CA ALA A 480 -34.64 14.19 42.48
C ALA A 480 -34.94 14.00 43.97
#